data_AF-A0A2H0M0X4-F1
#
_entry.id   AF-A0A2H0M0X4-F1
#
_cell.length_a   1.000
_cell.length_b   1.000
_cell.length_c   1.000
_cell.angle_alpha   90.00
_cell.angle_beta   90.00
_cell.angle_gamma   90.00
#
_symmetry.space_group_name_H-M   'P 1'
#
loop_
_entity.id
_entity.type
_entity.pdbx_description
1 polymer ?
#
loop_
_entity_poly.entity_id
_entity_poly.type
_entity_poly.pdbx_seq_one_letter_code
_entity_poly.pdbx_strand_id
1 'polypeptide(L)'
;MKDENVYKEIINTILKSKIEILGQLAIKKARSVDGIQLSEGGEITSFSIDPKQVLDNFLLKFEEISGVVSNYTAQVVIEKILDKYPDIELPNRLKN
;
A
#
# COMPACT_ATOMS: atom_id res chain seq x y z
N MET A 1 -4.06 -7.69 15.23
CA MET A 1 -2.65 -8.01 15.56
C MET A 1 -1.93 -8.80 14.46
N LYS A 2 -2.48 -9.90 13.90
CA LYS A 2 -1.84 -10.62 12.78
C LYS A 2 -2.06 -9.92 11.43
N ASP A 3 -3.31 -9.58 11.12
CA ASP A 3 -3.67 -9.00 9.81
C ASP A 3 -3.07 -7.60 9.61
N GLU A 4 -2.97 -6.81 10.67
CA GLU A 4 -2.33 -5.49 10.63
C GLU A 4 -0.88 -5.55 10.12
N ASN A 5 -0.12 -6.56 10.55
CA ASN A 5 1.25 -6.75 10.08
C ASN A 5 1.30 -7.17 8.61
N VAL A 6 0.33 -7.97 8.15
CA VAL A 6 0.19 -8.33 6.74
C VAL A 6 -0.11 -7.09 5.90
N TYR A 7 -1.01 -6.21 6.34
CA TYR A 7 -1.27 -4.95 5.65
C TYR A 7 -0.06 -4.01 5.64
N LYS A 8 0.71 -3.95 6.73
CA LYS A 8 1.99 -3.22 6.74
C LYS A 8 2.96 -3.80 5.73
N GLU A 9 3.12 -5.12 5.68
CA GLU A 9 3.97 -5.80 4.68
C GLU A 9 3.53 -5.46 3.25
N ILE A 10 2.24 -5.61 2.95
CA ILE A 10 1.64 -5.29 1.64
C ILE A 10 1.91 -3.83 1.26
N ILE A 11 1.52 -2.87 2.10
CA ILE A 11 1.63 -1.46 1.74
C ILE A 11 3.10 -1.03 1.67
N ASN A 12 3.97 -1.51 2.57
CA ASN A 12 5.40 -1.21 2.50
C ASN A 12 6.05 -1.79 1.23
N THR A 13 5.66 -2.99 0.79
CA THR A 13 6.14 -3.57 -0.47
C THR A 13 5.70 -2.74 -1.67
N ILE A 14 4.44 -2.30 -1.70
CA ILE A 14 3.96 -1.42 -2.77
C ILE A 14 4.70 -0.08 -2.72
N LEU A 15 4.78 0.55 -1.55
CA LEU A 15 5.43 1.84 -1.36
C LEU A 15 6.90 1.81 -1.77
N LYS A 16 7.64 0.75 -1.42
CA LYS A 16 9.03 0.56 -1.85
C LYS A 16 9.14 0.54 -3.38
N SER A 17 8.29 -0.21 -4.07
CA SER A 17 8.23 -0.21 -5.53
C SER A 17 7.91 1.18 -6.09
N LYS A 18 6.99 1.92 -5.49
CA LYS A 18 6.67 3.30 -5.91
C LYS A 18 7.82 4.27 -5.65
N ILE A 19 8.61 4.09 -4.58
CA ILE A 19 9.81 4.89 -4.30
C ILE A 19 10.89 4.65 -5.35
N GLU A 20 11.09 3.42 -5.79
CA GLU A 20 12.05 3.10 -6.87
C GLU A 20 11.69 3.81 -8.18
N ILE A 21 10.40 4.03 -8.46
CA ILE A 21 9.92 4.68 -9.69
C ILE A 21 9.80 6.21 -9.54
N LEU A 22 9.24 6.70 -8.44
CA LEU A 22 8.85 8.11 -8.24
C LEU A 22 9.76 8.86 -7.25
N GLY A 23 10.66 8.16 -6.56
CA GLY A 23 11.53 8.73 -5.54
C GLY A 23 10.75 9.38 -4.38
N GLN A 24 11.21 10.56 -3.97
CA GLN A 24 10.64 11.32 -2.84
C GLN A 24 9.16 11.67 -3.01
N LEU A 25 8.66 11.73 -4.25
CA LEU A 25 7.24 11.97 -4.50
C LEU A 25 6.37 10.86 -3.92
N ALA A 26 6.80 9.60 -3.96
CA ALA A 26 6.06 8.49 -3.38
C ALA A 26 5.92 8.63 -1.87
N ILE A 27 6.99 9.01 -1.17
CA ILE A 27 6.96 9.22 0.29
C ILE A 27 6.02 10.38 0.63
N LYS A 28 6.13 11.51 -0.09
CA LYS A 28 5.24 12.66 0.12
C LYS A 28 3.78 12.29 -0.13
N LYS A 29 3.50 11.49 -1.15
CA LYS A 29 2.15 11.04 -1.49
C LYS A 29 1.59 10.07 -0.44
N ALA A 30 2.40 9.11 0.00
CA ALA A 30 2.04 8.18 1.09
C ALA A 30 1.72 8.91 2.40
N ARG A 31 2.48 9.97 2.74
CA ARG A 31 2.20 10.81 3.92
C ARG A 31 0.86 11.56 3.86
N SER A 32 0.30 11.73 2.66
CA SER A 32 -1.02 12.37 2.47
C SER A 32 -2.19 11.40 2.52
N VAL A 33 -1.93 10.12 2.79
CA VAL A 33 -2.97 9.10 2.94
C VAL A 33 -3.49 9.16 4.37
N ASP A 34 -4.79 9.36 4.50
CA ASP A 34 -5.44 9.35 5.79
C ASP A 34 -5.32 7.97 6.44
N GLY A 35 -4.94 7.96 7.72
CA GLY A 35 -4.83 6.72 8.48
C GLY A 35 -3.43 6.11 8.55
N ILE A 36 -2.41 6.68 7.89
CA ILE A 36 -1.03 6.16 7.88
C ILE A 36 -0.11 7.00 8.77
N GLN A 37 0.70 6.32 9.58
CA GLN A 37 1.92 6.90 10.14
C GLN A 37 3.15 6.31 9.44
N LEU A 38 4.06 7.18 9.02
CA LEU A 38 5.31 6.81 8.35
C LEU A 38 6.51 7.24 9.19
N SER A 39 7.54 6.42 9.18
CA SER A 39 8.88 6.79 9.63
C SER A 39 9.51 7.83 8.70
N GLU A 40 10.61 8.44 9.13
CA GLU A 40 11.39 9.37 8.30
C GLU A 40 11.87 8.71 6.99
N GLY A 41 12.16 7.41 7.04
CA GLY A 41 12.62 6.61 5.90
C GLY A 41 11.52 6.18 4.92
N GLY A 42 10.25 6.52 5.18
CA GLY A 42 9.14 6.14 4.30
C GLY A 42 8.64 4.71 4.54
N GLU A 43 8.77 4.19 5.76
CA GLU A 43 8.20 2.91 6.18
C GLU A 43 6.96 3.14 7.05
N ILE A 44 5.90 2.38 6.84
CA ILE A 44 4.68 2.46 7.64
C ILE A 44 4.90 1.83 9.01
N THR A 45 4.63 2.60 10.05
CA THR A 45 4.81 2.18 11.45
C THR A 45 3.51 1.79 12.12
N SER A 46 2.40 2.46 11.78
CA SER A 46 1.09 2.19 12.35
C SER A 46 -0.06 2.65 11.46
N PHE A 47 -1.27 2.18 11.79
CA PHE A 47 -2.52 2.64 11.21
C PHE A 47 -3.41 3.23 12.30
N SER A 48 -4.07 4.36 12.01
CA SER A 48 -5.05 4.96 12.93
C SER A 48 -6.49 4.60 12.61
N ILE A 49 -6.73 3.89 11.49
CA ILE A 49 -8.03 3.37 11.07
C ILE A 49 -7.86 1.91 10.59
N ASP A 50 -8.96 1.32 10.10
CA ASP A 50 -8.95 -0.03 9.55
C ASP A 50 -7.86 -0.21 8.46
N PRO A 51 -6.95 -1.21 8.59
CA PRO A 51 -5.82 -1.37 7.66
C PRO A 51 -6.22 -1.66 6.21
N LYS A 52 -7.36 -2.33 5.97
CA LYS A 52 -7.87 -2.58 4.62
C LYS A 52 -8.36 -1.29 4.00
N GLN A 53 -9.04 -0.44 4.78
CA GLN A 53 -9.43 0.90 4.36
C GLN A 53 -8.19 1.78 4.07
N VAL A 54 -7.15 1.68 4.89
CA VAL A 54 -5.88 2.37 4.64
C VAL A 54 -5.27 1.94 3.30
N LEU A 55 -5.22 0.63 3.01
CA LEU A 55 -4.72 0.11 1.75
C LEU A 55 -5.53 0.65 0.56
N ASP A 56 -6.86 0.70 0.65
CA ASP A 56 -7.69 1.27 -0.42
C ASP A 56 -7.43 2.77 -0.62
N ASN A 57 -7.34 3.55 0.45
CA ASN A 57 -7.01 4.97 0.40
C ASN A 57 -5.61 5.21 -0.19
N PHE A 58 -4.66 4.35 0.15
CA PHE A 58 -3.29 4.39 -0.39
C PHE A 58 -3.30 4.17 -1.90
N LEU A 59 -3.99 3.14 -2.38
CA LEU A 59 -4.11 2.84 -3.80
C LEU A 59 -4.78 3.99 -4.56
N LEU A 60 -5.90 4.50 -4.05
CA LEU A 60 -6.60 5.64 -4.62
C LEU A 60 -5.66 6.85 -4.77
N LYS A 61 -4.87 7.14 -3.73
CA LYS A 61 -3.95 8.27 -3.72
C LYS A 61 -2.85 8.12 -4.79
N PHE A 62 -2.37 6.91 -5.06
CA PHE A 62 -1.39 6.66 -6.12
C PHE A 62 -2.01 6.53 -7.52
N GLU A 63 -3.29 6.15 -7.60
CA GLU A 63 -4.08 6.16 -8.84
C GLU A 63 -4.22 7.59 -9.37
N GLU A 64 -4.33 8.60 -8.50
CA GLU A 64 -4.31 10.03 -8.89
C GLU A 64 -3.04 10.45 -9.67
N ILE A 65 -1.93 9.71 -9.55
CA ILE A 65 -0.65 10.03 -10.23
C ILE A 65 -0.56 9.34 -11.59
N SER A 66 -0.86 8.04 -11.64
CA SER A 66 -0.55 7.19 -12.81
C SER A 66 -1.75 6.41 -13.33
N GLY A 67 -2.95 6.75 -12.88
CA GLY A 67 -4.20 6.08 -13.22
C GLY A 67 -4.22 4.62 -12.73
N VAL A 68 -5.10 3.84 -13.35
CA VAL A 68 -5.35 2.43 -13.00
C VAL A 68 -4.10 1.55 -13.11
N VAL A 69 -3.11 1.94 -13.94
CA VAL A 69 -1.80 1.26 -14.04
C VAL A 69 -1.10 1.18 -12.68
N SER A 70 -1.34 2.13 -11.79
CA SER A 70 -0.82 2.09 -10.43
C SER A 70 -1.31 0.88 -9.64
N ASN A 71 -2.56 0.46 -9.84
CA ASN A 71 -3.18 -0.66 -9.15
C ASN A 71 -2.68 -1.99 -9.72
N TYR A 72 -2.52 -2.10 -11.04
CA TYR A 72 -1.93 -3.29 -11.66
C TYR A 72 -0.49 -3.54 -11.18
N THR A 73 0.33 -2.49 -11.14
CA THR A 73 1.71 -2.61 -10.62
C THR A 73 1.73 -2.96 -9.13
N ALA A 74 0.80 -2.42 -8.33
CA ALA A 74 0.65 -2.80 -6.93
C ALA A 74 0.27 -4.28 -6.77
N GLN A 75 -0.62 -4.80 -7.60
CA GLN A 75 -1.02 -6.21 -7.58
C GLN A 75 0.15 -7.15 -7.88
N VAL A 76 0.94 -6.84 -8.91
CA VAL A 76 2.10 -7.65 -9.30
C VAL A 76 3.13 -7.76 -8.18
N VAL A 77 3.42 -6.66 -7.47
CA VAL A 77 4.47 -6.67 -6.44
C VAL A 77 4.06 -7.39 -5.15
N ILE A 78 2.76 -7.56 -4.90
CA ILE A 78 2.25 -8.23 -3.70
C ILE A 78 1.86 -9.68 -3.93
N GLU A 79 1.89 -10.19 -5.15
CA GLU A 79 1.47 -11.57 -5.50
C GLU A 79 2.13 -12.61 -4.57
N LYS A 80 3.45 -12.53 -4.37
CA LYS A 80 4.20 -13.42 -3.48
C LYS A 80 3.83 -13.29 -1.99
N ILE A 81 3.26 -12.16 -1.59
CA ILE A 81 2.76 -11.96 -0.22
C ILE A 81 1.40 -12.64 -0.10
N LEU A 82 0.54 -12.53 -1.11
CA LEU A 82 -0.78 -13.17 -1.14
C LEU A 82 -0.67 -14.70 -1.10
N ASP A 83 0.34 -15.29 -1.73
CA ASP A 83 0.62 -16.72 -1.62
C ASP A 83 0.85 -17.18 -0.17
N LYS A 84 1.40 -16.31 0.69
CA LYS A 84 1.64 -16.59 2.12
C LYS A 84 0.42 -16.33 2.99
N TYR A 85 -0.49 -15.46 2.53
CA TYR A 85 -1.66 -15.01 3.28
C TYR A 85 -2.92 -15.08 2.39
N PRO A 86 -3.36 -16.29 1.98
CA PRO A 86 -4.45 -16.44 1.02
C PRO A 86 -5.80 -15.93 1.54
N ASP A 87 -5.99 -15.88 2.85
CA ASP A 87 -7.25 -15.46 3.49
C ASP A 87 -7.34 -13.94 3.73
N ILE A 88 -6.33 -13.15 3.34
CA ILE A 88 -6.33 -11.70 3.59
C ILE A 88 -7.37 -10.99 2.72
N GLU A 89 -8.23 -10.19 3.34
CA GLU A 89 -9.27 -9.47 2.61
C GLU A 89 -8.74 -8.24 1.88
N LEU A 90 -8.53 -8.35 0.57
CA LEU A 90 -8.08 -7.19 -0.22
C LEU A 90 -9.21 -6.20 -0.57
N PRO A 91 -8.88 -4.92 -0.78
CA PRO A 91 -9.74 -3.97 -1.48
C PRO A 91 -10.06 -4.43 -2.91
N ASN A 92 -11.21 -4.00 -3.43
CA ASN A 92 -11.65 -4.39 -4.78
C ASN A 92 -10.68 -3.92 -5.88
N ARG A 93 -9.93 -2.84 -5.65
CA ARG A 93 -8.91 -2.32 -6.59
C ARG A 93 -7.75 -3.29 -6.87
N LEU A 94 -7.58 -4.30 -6.02
CA LEU A 94 -6.55 -5.34 -6.16
C LEU A 94 -7.13 -6.70 -6.56
N LYS A 95 -8.44 -6.79 -6.76
CA LYS A 95 -9.14 -7.97 -7.24
C LYS A 95 -9.45 -7.73 -8.72
N ASN A 96 -8.66 -8.34 -9.60
CA ASN A 96 -9.08 -8.49 -11.00
C ASN A 96 -10.11 -9.61 -11.08
#